data_AF-A0A7K4NE60-F1
#
_entry.id   AF-A0A7K4NE60-F1
#
_cell.length_a   1.000
_cell.length_b   1.000
_cell.length_c   1.000
_cell.angle_alpha   90.00
_cell.angle_beta   90.00
_cell.angle_gamma   90.00
#
_symmetry.space_group_name_H-M   'P 1'
#
loop_
_entity.id
_entity.type
_entity.pdbx_description
1 polymer ?
#
loop_
_entity_poly.entity_id
_entity_poly.type
_entity_poly.pdbx_seq_one_letter_code
_entity_poly.pdbx_strand_id
1 'polypeptide(L)'
;TSQIIFGKYGRVHDLLENNFEGSILLIERGSDIENEIVYFSDKEKNAADVGAKAIVVYNNEPGIFFGELIHEYVDEGYNPTIPALSLSREDGLVIKEILQSDTKGVLDVFYHPDFVAYFSSRGPVSPFYIKPDIVAPGAFINTTDTNGNYKISSGTSFAAPHVAGTAALILQKNPQLSPQELKSILMTTSKIVYDQFDDRFPIEVSGNGRIDASKAINAELIIMPPNLIFDLSSANQIQTKNLKIKGIGDESLSIRFEESHVADFDYNLEDENLVINAKLTEQSLGEFESRVVINHNEIDYHMPIIVRVSEGAITINEDGGKLSIDVSSPSSWSYAKISIINKETGKTFTDSIVPGKNSELTVYQPGEYWIEAEIDRTLSAYATIQVEKIEHSEKNLANMLNLPEKPILIISAIMIVTAIVGLLVRRRY
;
A
#
# COMPACT_ATOMS: atom_id res chain seq x y z
N THR A 1 -23.39 2.46 -33.15
CA THR A 1 -24.18 1.74 -32.14
C THR A 1 -24.32 0.30 -32.58
N SER A 2 -24.02 -0.64 -31.70
CA SER A 2 -24.17 -2.07 -31.92
C SER A 2 -24.84 -2.68 -30.70
N GLN A 3 -25.64 -3.73 -30.89
CA GLN A 3 -26.23 -4.46 -29.79
C GLN A 3 -25.20 -5.42 -29.20
N ILE A 4 -25.12 -5.50 -27.87
CA ILE A 4 -24.35 -6.55 -27.21
C ILE A 4 -25.25 -7.78 -27.04
N ILE A 5 -24.79 -8.95 -27.47
CA ILE A 5 -25.52 -10.22 -27.37
C ILE A 5 -24.65 -11.24 -26.64
N PHE A 6 -25.24 -12.01 -25.72
CA PHE A 6 -24.53 -13.07 -25.03
C PHE A 6 -24.29 -14.27 -25.97
N GLY A 7 -23.02 -14.53 -26.28
CA GLY A 7 -22.56 -15.59 -27.17
C GLY A 7 -22.12 -16.87 -26.46
N LYS A 8 -22.54 -17.08 -25.20
CA LYS A 8 -22.14 -18.20 -24.34
C LYS A 8 -20.60 -18.34 -24.27
N TYR A 9 -20.05 -19.45 -24.74
CA TYR A 9 -18.61 -19.72 -24.74
C TYR A 9 -17.96 -19.47 -26.12
N GLY A 10 -18.69 -18.89 -27.09
CA GLY A 10 -18.12 -18.51 -28.39
C GLY A 10 -17.71 -19.70 -29.27
N ARG A 11 -18.29 -20.88 -29.03
CA ARG A 11 -18.10 -22.05 -29.89
C ARG A 11 -19.00 -21.94 -31.11
N VAL A 12 -18.65 -22.62 -32.20
CA VAL A 12 -19.47 -22.63 -33.43
C VAL A 12 -20.94 -22.91 -33.12
N HIS A 13 -21.24 -23.95 -32.33
CA HIS A 13 -22.62 -24.33 -32.00
C HIS A 13 -23.34 -23.35 -31.06
N ASP A 14 -22.61 -22.59 -30.24
CA ASP A 14 -23.19 -21.53 -29.42
C ASP A 14 -23.77 -20.41 -30.29
N LEU A 15 -23.23 -20.25 -31.51
CA LEU A 15 -23.50 -19.14 -32.41
C LEU A 15 -24.39 -19.50 -33.62
N LEU A 16 -24.97 -20.73 -33.67
CA LEU A 16 -25.79 -21.18 -34.79
C LEU A 16 -27.25 -20.69 -34.75
N GLU A 17 -27.78 -20.39 -33.58
CA GLU A 17 -29.24 -20.23 -33.40
C GLU A 17 -29.73 -18.78 -33.51
N ASN A 18 -28.85 -17.79 -33.34
CA ASN A 18 -29.21 -16.36 -33.36
C ASN A 18 -28.53 -15.63 -34.52
N ASN A 19 -29.15 -14.53 -34.98
CA ASN A 19 -28.48 -13.60 -35.88
C ASN A 19 -27.57 -12.66 -35.07
N PHE A 20 -26.26 -12.81 -35.26
CA PHE A 20 -25.23 -12.01 -34.59
C PHE A 20 -24.64 -10.92 -35.50
N GLU A 21 -25.15 -10.77 -36.72
CA GLU A 21 -24.62 -9.82 -37.69
C GLU A 21 -24.66 -8.38 -37.15
N GLY A 22 -23.51 -7.71 -37.15
CA GLY A 22 -23.37 -6.34 -36.68
C GLY A 22 -23.37 -6.16 -35.16
N SER A 23 -23.48 -7.24 -34.38
CA SER A 23 -23.49 -7.21 -32.92
C SER A 23 -22.08 -7.21 -32.31
N ILE A 24 -21.99 -6.97 -30.99
CA ILE A 24 -20.80 -7.22 -30.18
C ILE A 24 -21.12 -8.44 -29.31
N LEU A 25 -20.27 -9.46 -29.31
CA LEU A 25 -20.56 -10.67 -28.51
C LEU A 25 -19.94 -10.56 -27.12
N LEU A 26 -20.77 -10.74 -26.09
CA LEU A 26 -20.30 -11.01 -24.74
C LEU A 26 -20.10 -12.52 -24.58
N ILE A 27 -18.87 -12.96 -24.35
CA ILE A 27 -18.47 -14.38 -24.31
C ILE A 27 -17.84 -14.69 -22.95
N GLU A 28 -18.15 -15.84 -22.38
CA GLU A 28 -17.49 -16.37 -21.18
C GLU A 28 -16.20 -17.10 -21.56
N ARG A 29 -15.12 -16.87 -20.80
CA ARG A 29 -13.87 -17.63 -20.92
C ARG A 29 -14.10 -19.09 -20.55
N GLY A 30 -13.40 -20.01 -21.22
CA GLY A 30 -13.52 -21.44 -20.97
C GLY A 30 -14.68 -22.09 -21.72
N SER A 31 -15.22 -23.16 -21.13
CA SER A 31 -16.31 -24.01 -21.65
C SER A 31 -17.14 -24.58 -20.48
N ASP A 32 -18.38 -24.99 -20.75
CA ASP A 32 -19.22 -25.82 -19.87
C ASP A 32 -18.98 -27.34 -20.04
N ILE A 33 -18.14 -27.75 -20.98
CA ILE A 33 -17.73 -29.14 -21.20
C ILE A 33 -16.41 -29.41 -20.48
N GLU A 34 -16.39 -30.45 -19.65
CA GLU A 34 -15.20 -30.82 -18.87
C GLU A 34 -14.00 -31.11 -19.79
N ASN A 35 -12.87 -30.45 -19.51
CA ASN A 35 -11.60 -30.53 -20.26
C ASN A 35 -11.65 -30.02 -21.71
N GLU A 36 -12.72 -29.35 -22.15
CA GLU A 36 -12.73 -28.67 -23.45
C GLU A 36 -11.94 -27.35 -23.35
N ILE A 37 -10.96 -27.18 -24.25
CA ILE A 37 -10.23 -25.94 -24.42
C ILE A 37 -10.81 -25.22 -25.64
N VAL A 38 -11.29 -24.00 -25.42
CA VAL A 38 -11.73 -23.10 -26.48
C VAL A 38 -10.81 -21.88 -26.45
N TYR A 39 -9.96 -21.73 -27.46
CA TYR A 39 -8.98 -20.64 -27.50
C TYR A 39 -9.67 -19.29 -27.74
N PHE A 40 -9.02 -18.21 -27.34
CA PHE A 40 -9.52 -16.86 -27.64
C PHE A 40 -9.55 -16.59 -29.14
N SER A 41 -8.60 -17.16 -29.89
CA SER A 41 -8.58 -17.18 -31.35
C SER A 41 -9.82 -17.85 -31.95
N ASP A 42 -10.22 -19.01 -31.41
CA ASP A 42 -11.45 -19.69 -31.84
C ASP A 42 -12.69 -18.83 -31.57
N LYS A 43 -12.77 -18.23 -30.38
CA LYS A 43 -13.89 -17.35 -29.99
C LYS A 43 -14.00 -16.14 -30.93
N GLU A 44 -12.88 -15.51 -31.27
CA GLU A 44 -12.82 -14.38 -32.20
C GLU A 44 -13.21 -14.77 -33.62
N LYS A 45 -12.61 -15.84 -34.14
CA LYS A 45 -12.88 -16.37 -35.49
C LYS A 45 -14.36 -16.73 -35.65
N ASN A 46 -14.91 -17.52 -34.72
CA ASN A 46 -16.30 -17.96 -34.77
C ASN A 46 -17.27 -16.77 -34.71
N ALA A 47 -16.96 -15.75 -33.91
CA ALA A 47 -17.76 -14.52 -33.83
C ALA A 47 -17.69 -13.71 -35.13
N ALA A 48 -16.49 -13.58 -35.72
CA ALA A 48 -16.29 -12.91 -36.99
C ALA A 48 -17.04 -13.61 -38.14
N ASP A 49 -17.02 -14.95 -38.18
CA ASP A 49 -17.68 -15.77 -39.19
C ASP A 49 -19.21 -15.59 -39.21
N VAL A 50 -19.82 -15.29 -38.05
CA VAL A 50 -21.25 -14.95 -37.94
C VAL A 50 -21.55 -13.45 -38.08
N GLY A 51 -20.56 -12.66 -38.48
CA GLY A 51 -20.71 -11.24 -38.78
C GLY A 51 -20.71 -10.30 -37.56
N ALA A 52 -20.25 -10.76 -36.38
CA ALA A 52 -20.05 -9.87 -35.24
C ALA A 52 -18.99 -8.81 -35.56
N LYS A 53 -19.09 -7.65 -34.91
CA LYS A 53 -18.16 -6.52 -35.09
C LYS A 53 -17.05 -6.47 -34.05
N ALA A 54 -17.21 -7.16 -32.92
CA ALA A 54 -16.23 -7.28 -31.85
C ALA A 54 -16.63 -8.40 -30.88
N ILE A 55 -15.69 -8.85 -30.06
CA ILE A 55 -15.95 -9.69 -28.90
C ILE A 55 -15.50 -9.01 -27.60
N VAL A 56 -16.26 -9.24 -26.53
CA VAL A 56 -15.90 -8.94 -25.15
C VAL A 56 -15.92 -10.26 -24.41
N VAL A 57 -14.75 -10.73 -24.00
CA VAL A 57 -14.60 -12.00 -23.29
C VAL A 57 -14.42 -11.71 -21.81
N TYR A 58 -15.35 -12.15 -20.96
CA TYR A 58 -15.22 -12.03 -19.51
C TYR A 58 -14.65 -13.29 -18.88
N ASN A 59 -13.89 -13.11 -17.81
CA ASN A 59 -13.20 -14.21 -17.12
C ASN A 59 -14.20 -15.19 -16.47
N ASN A 60 -13.83 -16.46 -16.39
CA ASN A 60 -14.57 -17.47 -15.62
C ASN A 60 -14.04 -17.63 -14.19
N GLU A 61 -12.87 -17.05 -13.91
CA GLU A 61 -12.28 -16.91 -12.58
C GLU A 61 -12.31 -15.44 -12.13
N PRO A 62 -12.25 -15.14 -10.82
CA PRO A 62 -12.23 -13.76 -10.33
C PRO A 62 -11.10 -12.91 -10.95
N GLY A 63 -11.38 -11.64 -11.25
CA GLY A 63 -10.41 -10.68 -11.78
C GLY A 63 -10.26 -10.69 -13.29
N ILE A 64 -9.46 -9.75 -13.82
CA ILE A 64 -9.19 -9.65 -15.26
C ILE A 64 -8.20 -10.73 -15.71
N PHE A 65 -8.20 -11.01 -17.02
CA PHE A 65 -7.20 -11.86 -17.66
C PHE A 65 -6.63 -11.16 -18.89
N PHE A 66 -5.45 -11.60 -19.31
CA PHE A 66 -4.82 -11.18 -20.55
C PHE A 66 -4.76 -12.37 -21.50
N GLY A 67 -5.70 -12.42 -22.44
CA GLY A 67 -5.76 -13.46 -23.45
C GLY A 67 -4.91 -13.10 -24.67
N GLU A 68 -4.18 -14.06 -25.21
CA GLU A 68 -3.47 -13.93 -26.48
C GLU A 68 -4.32 -14.54 -27.60
N LEU A 69 -4.51 -13.80 -28.69
CA LEU A 69 -5.14 -14.32 -29.91
C LEU A 69 -4.14 -15.08 -30.79
N ILE A 70 -2.85 -14.79 -30.67
CA ILE A 70 -1.79 -15.44 -31.45
C ILE A 70 -0.99 -16.34 -30.50
N HIS A 71 -1.05 -17.66 -30.72
CA HIS A 71 -0.40 -18.67 -29.90
C HIS A 71 -0.01 -19.89 -30.77
N GLU A 72 0.75 -20.83 -30.20
CA GLU A 72 1.32 -21.98 -30.94
C GLU A 72 0.30 -22.99 -31.52
N TYR A 73 -0.94 -22.93 -31.05
CA TYR A 73 -2.03 -23.84 -31.46
C TYR A 73 -3.04 -23.20 -32.42
N VAL A 74 -2.72 -22.02 -32.96
CA VAL A 74 -3.62 -21.30 -33.86
C VAL A 74 -3.56 -21.88 -35.29
N ASP A 75 -4.68 -21.84 -36.01
CA ASP A 75 -4.76 -22.29 -37.40
C ASP A 75 -3.78 -21.53 -38.32
N GLU A 76 -3.20 -22.24 -39.29
CA GLU A 76 -2.31 -21.64 -40.28
C GLU A 76 -3.06 -20.59 -41.11
N GLY A 77 -2.58 -19.34 -41.08
CA GLY A 77 -3.20 -18.21 -41.78
C GLY A 77 -4.25 -17.45 -40.98
N TYR A 78 -4.50 -17.81 -39.71
CA TYR A 78 -5.34 -16.99 -38.84
C TYR A 78 -4.73 -15.60 -38.62
N ASN A 79 -5.57 -14.58 -38.77
CA ASN A 79 -5.26 -13.21 -38.40
C ASN A 79 -6.53 -12.59 -37.82
N PRO A 80 -6.50 -11.99 -36.61
CA PRO A 80 -7.67 -11.34 -36.02
C PRO A 80 -8.29 -10.33 -36.98
N THR A 81 -9.61 -10.38 -37.12
CA THR A 81 -10.39 -9.56 -38.05
C THR A 81 -11.32 -8.58 -37.35
N ILE A 82 -11.68 -8.87 -36.09
CA ILE A 82 -12.51 -8.01 -35.25
C ILE A 82 -11.81 -7.72 -33.91
N PRO A 83 -12.07 -6.56 -33.29
CA PRO A 83 -11.53 -6.23 -31.97
C PRO A 83 -11.97 -7.25 -30.91
N ALA A 84 -11.04 -7.64 -30.04
CA ALA A 84 -11.29 -8.48 -28.88
C ALA A 84 -10.89 -7.74 -27.60
N LEU A 85 -11.80 -7.69 -26.63
CA LEU A 85 -11.58 -7.10 -25.32
C LEU A 85 -11.68 -8.18 -24.24
N SER A 86 -10.80 -8.13 -23.24
CA SER A 86 -10.94 -8.93 -22.03
C SER A 86 -11.61 -8.12 -20.92
N LEU A 87 -12.31 -8.82 -20.04
CA LEU A 87 -13.08 -8.24 -18.95
C LEU A 87 -12.97 -9.14 -17.70
N SER A 88 -13.11 -8.55 -16.51
CA SER A 88 -13.18 -9.32 -15.27
C SER A 88 -14.43 -10.20 -15.23
N ARG A 89 -14.45 -11.23 -14.38
CA ARG A 89 -15.66 -12.05 -14.19
C ARG A 89 -16.80 -11.19 -13.64
N GLU A 90 -16.48 -10.35 -12.66
CA GLU A 90 -17.42 -9.53 -11.93
C GLU A 90 -18.15 -8.57 -12.88
N ASP A 91 -17.41 -7.82 -13.70
CA ASP A 91 -17.99 -6.91 -14.69
C ASP A 91 -18.79 -7.68 -15.75
N GLY A 92 -18.34 -8.89 -16.10
CA GLY A 92 -18.98 -9.70 -17.14
C GLY A 92 -20.35 -10.17 -16.71
N LEU A 93 -20.48 -10.57 -15.45
CA LEU A 93 -21.74 -10.93 -14.83
C LEU A 93 -22.67 -9.71 -14.73
N VAL A 94 -22.16 -8.54 -14.37
CA VAL A 94 -22.94 -7.28 -14.35
C VAL A 94 -23.48 -6.95 -15.74
N ILE A 95 -22.63 -6.98 -16.78
CA ILE A 95 -23.10 -6.75 -18.15
C ILE A 95 -24.13 -7.80 -18.55
N LYS A 96 -23.89 -9.08 -18.26
CA LYS A 96 -24.83 -10.18 -18.58
C LYS A 96 -26.19 -10.00 -17.91
N GLU A 97 -26.24 -9.48 -16.69
CA GLU A 97 -27.49 -9.12 -16.01
C GLU A 97 -28.17 -7.91 -16.68
N ILE A 98 -27.40 -6.86 -17.02
CA ILE A 98 -27.91 -5.69 -17.73
C ILE A 98 -28.55 -6.07 -19.08
N LEU A 99 -27.99 -7.05 -19.80
CA LEU A 99 -28.53 -7.55 -21.08
C LEU A 99 -29.95 -8.14 -20.97
N GLN A 100 -30.45 -8.43 -19.77
CA GLN A 100 -31.85 -8.85 -19.55
C GLN A 100 -32.86 -7.69 -19.67
N SER A 101 -32.36 -6.45 -19.77
CA SER A 101 -33.13 -5.22 -19.90
C SER A 101 -32.74 -4.45 -21.17
N ASP A 102 -33.62 -3.58 -21.68
CA ASP A 102 -33.30 -2.70 -22.81
C ASP A 102 -32.49 -1.49 -22.34
N THR A 103 -31.19 -1.71 -22.08
CA THR A 103 -30.26 -0.68 -21.60
C THR A 103 -29.37 -0.16 -22.73
N LYS A 104 -29.20 1.16 -22.81
CA LYS A 104 -28.25 1.81 -23.71
C LYS A 104 -27.03 2.27 -22.92
N GLY A 105 -25.85 1.83 -23.33
CA GLY A 105 -24.57 2.25 -22.77
C GLY A 105 -23.66 2.90 -23.81
N VAL A 106 -22.63 3.58 -23.34
CA VAL A 106 -21.51 4.07 -24.14
C VAL A 106 -20.28 3.23 -23.76
N LEU A 107 -19.53 2.77 -24.76
CA LEU A 107 -18.23 2.14 -24.55
C LEU A 107 -17.17 3.20 -24.82
N ASP A 108 -16.54 3.68 -23.75
CA ASP A 108 -15.40 4.56 -23.84
C ASP A 108 -14.12 3.73 -23.99
N VAL A 109 -13.44 3.91 -25.12
CA VAL A 109 -12.20 3.18 -25.42
C VAL A 109 -11.02 4.07 -25.05
N PHE A 110 -10.34 3.70 -23.97
CA PHE A 110 -9.12 4.38 -23.54
C PHE A 110 -7.91 3.73 -24.21
N TYR A 111 -7.13 4.52 -24.93
CA TYR A 111 -5.85 4.07 -25.49
C TYR A 111 -4.75 4.33 -24.47
N HIS A 112 -4.17 3.26 -23.91
CA HIS A 112 -3.04 3.32 -22.98
C HIS A 112 -3.29 4.23 -21.76
N PRO A 113 -4.38 4.03 -20.99
CA PRO A 113 -4.50 4.74 -19.73
C PRO A 113 -3.29 4.39 -18.85
N ASP A 114 -2.80 5.37 -18.11
CA ASP A 114 -1.87 5.10 -17.02
C ASP A 114 -2.66 4.35 -15.96
N PHE A 115 -2.42 3.05 -15.77
CA PHE A 115 -3.20 2.24 -14.82
C PHE A 115 -2.30 1.44 -13.91
N VAL A 116 -2.77 1.16 -12.70
CA VAL A 116 -2.15 0.19 -11.80
C VAL A 116 -2.72 -1.18 -12.10
N ALA A 117 -1.85 -2.11 -12.53
CA ALA A 117 -2.27 -3.45 -12.91
C ALA A 117 -2.98 -4.18 -11.76
N TYR A 118 -4.05 -4.90 -12.07
CA TYR A 118 -4.86 -5.62 -11.07
C TYR A 118 -4.04 -6.56 -10.17
N PHE A 119 -3.04 -7.24 -10.75
CA PHE A 119 -2.15 -8.17 -10.06
C PHE A 119 -1.12 -7.48 -9.15
N SER A 120 -0.99 -6.15 -9.22
CA SER A 120 -0.09 -5.40 -8.35
C SER A 120 -0.61 -5.51 -6.91
N SER A 121 0.23 -6.01 -6.01
CA SER A 121 -0.10 -6.09 -4.59
C SER A 121 -0.38 -4.69 -4.05
N ARG A 122 -1.40 -4.61 -3.20
CA ARG A 122 -1.84 -3.37 -2.53
C ARG A 122 -1.53 -3.48 -1.05
N GLY A 123 -1.22 -2.35 -0.43
CA GLY A 123 -1.09 -2.24 1.01
C GLY A 123 -2.42 -1.85 1.69
N PRO A 124 -2.33 -1.20 2.86
CA PRO A 124 -1.11 -1.01 3.65
C PRO A 124 -0.59 -2.35 4.22
N VAL A 125 0.69 -2.42 4.62
CA VAL A 125 1.20 -3.59 5.37
C VAL A 125 0.76 -3.52 6.83
N SER A 126 0.79 -2.32 7.39
CA SER A 126 0.27 -1.99 8.71
C SER A 126 -0.14 -0.52 8.76
N PRO A 127 -0.83 -0.08 9.81
CA PRO A 127 -1.23 1.32 9.97
C PRO A 127 -0.03 2.30 10.09
N PHE A 128 1.21 1.81 10.20
CA PHE A 128 2.45 2.59 10.25
C PHE A 128 3.33 2.41 9.01
N TYR A 129 3.03 1.41 8.19
CA TYR A 129 3.91 0.97 7.11
C TYR A 129 3.13 0.83 5.80
N ILE A 130 3.11 1.93 5.06
CA ILE A 130 2.41 2.06 3.79
C ILE A 130 3.28 1.50 2.65
N LYS A 131 2.67 0.67 1.81
CA LYS A 131 3.25 0.09 0.60
C LYS A 131 2.21 0.02 -0.52
N PRO A 132 2.64 0.00 -1.80
CA PRO A 132 4.02 0.10 -2.29
C PRO A 132 4.63 1.51 -2.06
N ASP A 133 5.94 1.65 -2.22
CA ASP A 133 6.58 2.98 -2.11
C ASP A 133 6.32 3.85 -3.35
N ILE A 134 6.39 3.24 -4.54
CA ILE A 134 6.17 3.83 -5.87
C ILE A 134 5.71 2.72 -6.83
N VAL A 135 5.18 3.11 -7.98
CA VAL A 135 4.90 2.22 -9.12
C VAL A 135 5.82 2.51 -10.31
N ALA A 136 5.94 1.55 -11.22
CA ALA A 136 6.72 1.68 -12.45
C ALA A 136 6.12 0.78 -13.54
N PRO A 137 6.46 0.99 -14.83
CA PRO A 137 6.00 0.13 -15.91
C PRO A 137 6.31 -1.34 -15.66
N GLY A 138 5.28 -2.17 -15.55
CA GLY A 138 5.41 -3.61 -15.31
C GLY A 138 4.39 -4.46 -16.06
N ALA A 139 3.49 -3.85 -16.84
CA ALA A 139 2.54 -4.57 -17.69
C ALA A 139 2.97 -4.45 -19.15
N PHE A 140 2.86 -5.54 -19.90
CA PHE A 140 3.18 -5.62 -21.32
C PHE A 140 4.60 -5.13 -21.67
N ILE A 141 5.57 -5.48 -20.82
CA ILE A 141 6.97 -5.11 -21.01
C ILE A 141 7.58 -6.04 -22.06
N ASN A 142 8.04 -5.47 -23.16
CA ASN A 142 8.86 -6.20 -24.12
C ASN A 142 10.27 -6.40 -23.52
N THR A 143 10.63 -7.65 -23.24
CA THR A 143 11.85 -8.02 -22.54
C THR A 143 12.60 -9.12 -23.28
N THR A 144 13.89 -9.25 -23.00
CA THR A 144 14.71 -10.36 -23.51
C THR A 144 14.20 -11.70 -22.98
N ASP A 145 14.24 -12.71 -23.83
CA ASP A 145 13.96 -14.10 -23.51
C ASP A 145 15.16 -15.00 -23.89
N THR A 146 15.04 -16.29 -23.59
CA THR A 146 16.08 -17.27 -23.91
C THR A 146 16.35 -17.36 -25.42
N ASN A 147 17.55 -17.85 -25.79
CA ASN A 147 17.96 -18.07 -27.18
C ASN A 147 17.98 -16.81 -28.08
N GLY A 148 18.16 -15.62 -27.49
CA GLY A 148 18.22 -14.36 -28.25
C GLY A 148 16.84 -13.84 -28.68
N ASN A 149 15.77 -14.42 -28.15
CA ASN A 149 14.40 -14.00 -28.42
C ASN A 149 13.97 -12.84 -27.53
N TYR A 150 12.82 -12.29 -27.85
CA TYR A 150 12.11 -11.31 -27.04
C TYR A 150 10.69 -11.82 -26.79
N LYS A 151 10.11 -11.41 -25.66
CA LYS A 151 8.72 -11.67 -25.34
C LYS A 151 8.11 -10.50 -24.62
N ILE A 152 6.79 -10.41 -24.69
CA ILE A 152 6.01 -9.51 -23.85
C ILE A 152 5.73 -10.22 -22.53
N SER A 153 5.93 -9.55 -21.41
CA SER A 153 5.64 -10.11 -20.08
C SER A 153 5.12 -9.05 -19.12
N SER A 154 4.36 -9.49 -18.14
CA SER A 154 3.71 -8.64 -17.14
C SER A 154 4.02 -9.14 -15.74
N GLY A 155 4.21 -8.22 -14.80
CA GLY A 155 4.48 -8.51 -13.39
C GLY A 155 5.24 -7.38 -12.71
N THR A 156 5.09 -7.26 -11.38
CA THR A 156 5.89 -6.33 -10.57
C THR A 156 7.39 -6.66 -10.65
N SER A 157 7.74 -7.92 -10.95
CA SER A 157 9.11 -8.33 -11.30
C SER A 157 9.71 -7.58 -12.49
N PHE A 158 8.89 -7.04 -13.41
CA PHE A 158 9.32 -6.21 -14.53
C PHE A 158 9.26 -4.71 -14.22
N ALA A 159 8.48 -4.30 -13.22
CA ALA A 159 8.50 -2.94 -12.68
C ALA A 159 9.78 -2.67 -11.86
N ALA A 160 10.19 -3.62 -11.01
CA ALA A 160 11.38 -3.52 -10.17
C ALA A 160 12.68 -3.13 -10.91
N PRO A 161 13.05 -3.72 -12.08
CA PRO A 161 14.26 -3.35 -12.79
C PRO A 161 14.23 -1.93 -13.37
N HIS A 162 13.06 -1.35 -13.68
CA HIS A 162 12.97 0.07 -14.07
C HIS A 162 13.38 0.99 -12.93
N VAL A 163 12.92 0.68 -11.71
CA VAL A 163 13.31 1.41 -10.49
C VAL A 163 14.79 1.19 -10.20
N ALA A 164 15.29 -0.04 -10.28
CA ALA A 164 16.69 -0.36 -10.04
C ALA A 164 17.65 0.34 -11.04
N GLY A 165 17.28 0.40 -12.32
CA GLY A 165 18.03 1.13 -13.33
C GLY A 165 18.07 2.63 -13.06
N THR A 166 16.93 3.23 -12.69
CA THR A 166 16.87 4.65 -12.30
C THR A 166 17.71 4.93 -11.06
N ALA A 167 17.62 4.06 -10.05
CA ALA A 167 18.44 4.13 -8.84
C ALA A 167 19.94 4.08 -9.15
N ALA A 168 20.36 3.23 -10.10
CA ALA A 168 21.74 3.15 -10.54
C ALA A 168 22.22 4.43 -11.22
N LEU A 169 21.37 5.08 -12.05
CA LEU A 169 21.70 6.36 -12.69
C LEU A 169 21.83 7.50 -11.66
N ILE A 170 20.95 7.53 -10.65
CA ILE A 170 21.05 8.51 -9.54
C ILE A 170 22.36 8.29 -8.77
N LEU A 171 22.71 7.04 -8.43
CA LEU A 171 23.96 6.71 -7.74
C LEU A 171 25.21 6.97 -8.60
N GLN A 172 25.11 6.83 -9.92
CA GLN A 172 26.20 7.18 -10.82
C GLN A 172 26.52 8.68 -10.75
N LYS A 173 25.49 9.53 -10.63
CA LYS A 173 25.64 10.98 -10.46
C LYS A 173 26.08 11.34 -9.04
N ASN A 174 25.50 10.69 -8.03
CA ASN A 174 25.67 11.00 -6.61
C ASN A 174 26.01 9.72 -5.79
N PRO A 175 27.26 9.23 -5.84
CA PRO A 175 27.63 7.93 -5.27
C PRO A 175 27.65 7.88 -3.73
N GLN A 176 27.52 9.02 -3.06
CA GLN A 176 27.54 9.12 -1.59
C GLN A 176 26.14 9.02 -0.96
N LEU A 177 25.08 8.95 -1.76
CA LEU A 177 23.71 8.86 -1.25
C LEU A 177 23.52 7.57 -0.45
N SER A 178 22.95 7.70 0.74
CA SER A 178 22.44 6.56 1.49
C SER A 178 21.21 5.94 0.82
N PRO A 179 20.87 4.67 1.11
CA PRO A 179 19.66 4.04 0.59
C PRO A 179 18.38 4.81 0.90
N GLN A 180 18.29 5.44 2.08
CA GLN A 180 17.14 6.23 2.51
C GLN A 180 17.00 7.53 1.72
N GLU A 181 18.12 8.21 1.43
CA GLU A 181 18.15 9.42 0.62
C GLU A 181 17.79 9.11 -0.85
N LEU A 182 18.35 8.03 -1.40
CA LEU A 182 18.01 7.55 -2.74
C LEU A 182 16.53 7.20 -2.86
N LYS A 183 15.98 6.50 -1.85
CA LYS A 183 14.55 6.19 -1.76
C LYS A 183 13.71 7.47 -1.70
N SER A 184 14.11 8.44 -0.90
CA SER A 184 13.43 9.74 -0.79
C SER A 184 13.34 10.44 -2.14
N ILE A 185 14.46 10.53 -2.87
CA ILE A 185 14.50 11.13 -4.22
C ILE A 185 13.51 10.42 -5.15
N LEU A 186 13.56 9.08 -5.23
CA LEU A 186 12.69 8.29 -6.10
C LEU A 186 11.20 8.48 -5.78
N MET A 187 10.86 8.56 -4.49
CA MET A 187 9.47 8.70 -4.02
C MET A 187 8.94 10.11 -4.26
N THR A 188 9.69 11.13 -3.83
CA THR A 188 9.23 12.52 -3.84
C THR A 188 9.17 13.14 -5.23
N THR A 189 9.96 12.63 -6.18
CA THR A 189 9.95 13.11 -7.58
C THR A 189 9.02 12.31 -8.50
N SER A 190 8.29 11.34 -7.96
CA SER A 190 7.35 10.52 -8.73
C SER A 190 6.16 11.33 -9.26
N LYS A 191 5.56 10.83 -10.34
CA LYS A 191 4.37 11.40 -10.98
C LYS A 191 3.12 10.73 -10.44
N ILE A 192 2.17 11.54 -9.95
CA ILE A 192 0.86 11.06 -9.50
C ILE A 192 0.15 10.31 -10.62
N VAL A 193 -0.50 9.20 -10.27
CA VAL A 193 -1.22 8.32 -11.20
C VAL A 193 -2.71 8.43 -10.92
N TYR A 194 -3.50 8.49 -11.98
CA TYR A 194 -4.95 8.58 -11.96
C TYR A 194 -5.50 7.38 -12.72
N ASP A 195 -6.71 6.96 -12.39
CA ASP A 195 -7.42 5.96 -13.16
C ASP A 195 -8.05 6.59 -14.42
N GLN A 196 -8.78 5.76 -15.17
CA GLN A 196 -9.43 6.17 -16.42
C GLN A 196 -10.58 7.18 -16.24
N PHE A 197 -11.00 7.45 -15.00
CA PHE A 197 -12.05 8.40 -14.65
C PHE A 197 -11.47 9.68 -14.02
N ASP A 198 -10.15 9.88 -14.12
CA ASP A 198 -9.41 10.98 -13.50
C ASP A 198 -9.43 10.95 -11.95
N ASP A 199 -9.76 9.80 -11.35
CA ASP A 199 -9.65 9.61 -9.90
C ASP A 199 -8.22 9.20 -9.53
N ARG A 200 -7.65 9.86 -8.52
CA ARG A 200 -6.29 9.54 -8.04
C ARG A 200 -6.27 8.14 -7.45
N PHE A 201 -5.26 7.33 -7.82
CA PHE A 201 -5.04 6.07 -7.13
C PHE A 201 -4.60 6.30 -5.67
N PRO A 202 -5.23 5.62 -4.69
CA PRO A 202 -4.82 5.70 -3.30
C PRO A 202 -3.34 5.33 -3.10
N ILE A 203 -2.71 5.86 -2.06
CA ILE A 203 -1.31 5.59 -1.72
C ILE A 203 -1.03 4.09 -1.49
N GLU A 204 -1.97 3.32 -0.96
CA GLU A 204 -1.85 1.88 -0.78
C GLU A 204 -1.89 1.10 -2.11
N VAL A 205 -2.27 1.75 -3.20
CA VAL A 205 -2.29 1.18 -4.56
C VAL A 205 -1.09 1.63 -5.36
N SER A 206 -0.77 2.93 -5.36
CA SER A 206 0.25 3.52 -6.24
C SER A 206 1.51 4.04 -5.53
N GLY A 207 1.54 4.04 -4.19
CA GLY A 207 2.57 4.70 -3.40
C GLY A 207 2.59 6.20 -3.65
N ASN A 208 3.77 6.79 -3.72
CA ASN A 208 3.89 8.21 -4.05
C ASN A 208 3.50 8.52 -5.52
N GLY A 209 3.51 7.50 -6.39
CA GLY A 209 3.18 7.62 -7.82
C GLY A 209 4.12 6.79 -8.70
N ARG A 210 4.01 7.00 -10.02
CA ARG A 210 4.88 6.37 -11.02
C ARG A 210 6.24 7.04 -11.05
N ILE A 211 7.30 6.25 -11.08
CA ILE A 211 8.67 6.74 -11.21
C ILE A 211 8.84 7.71 -12.38
N ASP A 212 9.54 8.82 -12.12
CA ASP A 212 9.98 9.79 -13.13
C ASP A 212 11.50 9.90 -13.07
N ALA A 213 12.18 9.16 -13.95
CA ALA A 213 13.64 9.09 -13.94
C ALA A 213 14.29 10.45 -14.23
N SER A 214 13.66 11.30 -15.04
CA SER A 214 14.21 12.60 -15.41
C SER A 214 14.20 13.54 -14.21
N LYS A 215 13.05 13.65 -13.51
CA LYS A 215 12.97 14.44 -12.27
C LYS A 215 13.88 13.87 -11.19
N ALA A 216 13.91 12.54 -11.01
CA ALA A 216 14.70 11.92 -9.97
C ALA A 216 16.22 12.13 -10.14
N ILE A 217 16.76 12.03 -11.35
CA ILE A 217 18.19 12.27 -11.63
C ILE A 217 18.57 13.74 -11.45
N ASN A 218 17.63 14.64 -11.71
CA ASN A 218 17.81 16.09 -11.57
C ASN A 218 17.41 16.63 -10.20
N ALA A 219 17.02 15.76 -9.26
CA ALA A 219 16.65 16.18 -7.93
C ALA A 219 17.85 16.80 -7.19
N GLU A 220 17.63 17.99 -6.64
CA GLU A 220 18.61 18.72 -5.81
C GLU A 220 18.25 18.70 -4.32
N LEU A 221 16.97 18.49 -4.01
CA LEU A 221 16.49 18.28 -2.66
C LEU A 221 16.35 16.81 -2.29
N ILE A 222 16.63 16.51 -1.02
CA ILE A 222 16.31 15.23 -0.37
C ILE A 222 15.41 15.52 0.82
N ILE A 223 14.18 15.02 0.80
CA ILE A 223 13.17 15.30 1.81
C ILE A 223 12.85 14.04 2.63
N MET A 224 13.07 14.09 3.93
CA MET A 224 12.92 12.94 4.82
C MET A 224 12.07 13.29 6.05
N PRO A 225 11.04 12.47 6.39
CA PRO A 225 10.57 11.29 5.66
C PRO A 225 9.85 11.65 4.34
N PRO A 226 9.73 10.71 3.38
CA PRO A 226 9.11 10.96 2.05
C PRO A 226 7.57 10.88 2.04
N ASN A 227 6.95 10.64 3.19
CA ASN A 227 5.52 10.69 3.45
C ASN A 227 5.28 10.99 4.94
N LEU A 228 4.06 11.41 5.26
CA LEU A 228 3.65 11.77 6.62
C LEU A 228 2.33 11.10 6.98
N ILE A 229 2.22 10.72 8.26
CA ILE A 229 0.98 10.23 8.86
C ILE A 229 0.69 11.10 10.07
N PHE A 230 -0.49 11.71 10.11
CA PHE A 230 -1.00 12.46 11.25
C PHE A 230 -2.13 11.69 11.92
N ASP A 231 -2.02 11.48 13.23
CA ASP A 231 -2.99 10.78 14.07
C ASP A 231 -3.74 11.80 14.95
N LEU A 232 -4.90 12.23 14.47
CA LEU A 232 -5.72 13.26 15.09
C LEU A 232 -6.97 12.67 15.74
N SER A 233 -7.45 13.34 16.78
CA SER A 233 -8.69 12.99 17.47
C SER A 233 -9.26 14.19 18.21
N SER A 234 -10.43 14.04 18.82
CA SER A 234 -11.00 15.07 19.70
C SER A 234 -10.09 15.42 20.89
N ALA A 235 -9.28 14.46 21.36
CA ALA A 235 -8.32 14.63 22.45
C ALA A 235 -6.91 15.04 21.97
N ASN A 236 -6.58 14.79 20.70
CA ASN A 236 -5.33 15.18 20.05
C ASN A 236 -5.63 15.97 18.77
N GLN A 237 -6.05 17.22 18.92
CA GLN A 237 -6.54 18.03 17.80
C GLN A 237 -5.40 18.63 16.96
N ILE A 238 -4.18 18.67 17.49
CA ILE A 238 -3.01 19.24 16.82
C ILE A 238 -1.88 18.23 16.95
N GLN A 239 -1.23 17.92 15.82
CA GLN A 239 -0.01 17.14 15.83
C GLN A 239 1.05 17.78 14.94
N THR A 240 2.28 17.80 15.43
CA THR A 240 3.45 18.34 14.74
C THR A 240 4.33 17.21 14.22
N LYS A 241 4.83 17.35 13.00
CA LYS A 241 5.84 16.47 12.41
C LYS A 241 7.01 17.30 11.89
N ASN A 242 8.21 16.78 12.07
CA ASN A 242 9.43 17.40 11.59
C ASN A 242 9.95 16.63 10.37
N LEU A 243 10.43 17.36 9.38
CA LEU A 243 11.08 16.83 8.20
C LEU A 243 12.42 17.53 8.00
N LYS A 244 13.34 16.81 7.38
CA LYS A 244 14.63 17.34 6.96
C LYS A 244 14.67 17.49 5.44
N ILE A 245 14.99 18.68 4.97
CA ILE A 245 15.20 19.03 3.56
C ILE A 245 16.68 19.33 3.36
N LYS A 246 17.43 18.36 2.84
CA LYS A 246 18.83 18.58 2.46
C LYS A 246 18.91 19.18 1.07
N GLY A 247 19.89 20.05 0.85
CA GLY A 247 20.18 20.64 -0.47
C GLY A 247 19.53 22.00 -0.73
N ILE A 248 18.74 22.53 0.21
CA ILE A 248 18.06 23.83 0.11
C ILE A 248 19.04 25.02 0.03
N GLY A 249 20.21 24.93 0.68
CA GLY A 249 21.13 26.07 0.78
C GLY A 249 20.48 27.28 1.46
N ASP A 250 20.72 28.48 0.92
CA ASP A 250 20.11 29.75 1.38
C ASP A 250 18.82 30.10 0.61
N GLU A 251 18.26 29.15 -0.16
CA GLU A 251 17.14 29.40 -1.06
C GLU A 251 15.79 29.30 -0.34
N SER A 252 14.83 30.15 -0.75
CA SER A 252 13.44 30.03 -0.30
C SER A 252 12.70 28.98 -1.12
N LEU A 253 12.01 28.05 -0.46
CA LEU A 253 11.16 27.05 -1.12
C LEU A 253 9.70 27.48 -1.17
N SER A 254 9.04 27.17 -2.29
CA SER A 254 7.59 27.27 -2.39
C SER A 254 6.96 25.98 -1.87
N ILE A 255 6.29 26.05 -0.71
CA ILE A 255 5.62 24.92 -0.07
C ILE A 255 4.11 25.15 -0.13
N ARG A 256 3.37 24.17 -0.65
CA ARG A 256 1.91 24.23 -0.78
C ARG A 256 1.29 22.91 -0.32
N PHE A 257 0.14 23.00 0.32
CA PHE A 257 -0.65 21.84 0.72
C PHE A 257 -1.86 21.69 -0.20
N GLU A 258 -2.20 20.46 -0.57
CA GLU A 258 -3.50 20.16 -1.15
C GLU A 258 -4.59 20.37 -0.09
N GLU A 259 -5.75 20.89 -0.50
CA GLU A 259 -6.87 21.08 0.41
C GLU A 259 -7.27 19.75 1.06
N SER A 260 -7.48 19.78 2.38
CA SER A 260 -8.00 18.65 3.13
C SER A 260 -9.30 19.06 3.81
N HIS A 261 -10.29 18.17 3.78
CA HIS A 261 -11.58 18.40 4.41
C HIS A 261 -11.54 18.25 5.93
N VAL A 262 -10.52 17.56 6.47
CA VAL A 262 -10.49 17.19 7.90
C VAL A 262 -9.41 17.89 8.71
N ALA A 263 -8.41 18.49 8.06
CA ALA A 263 -7.34 19.19 8.76
C ALA A 263 -6.78 20.39 7.98
N ASP A 264 -6.41 21.43 8.71
CA ASP A 264 -5.58 22.52 8.22
C ASP A 264 -4.10 22.21 8.46
N PHE A 265 -3.26 22.63 7.52
CA PHE A 265 -1.81 22.50 7.63
C PHE A 265 -1.11 23.86 7.65
N ASP A 266 -0.26 24.05 8.64
CA ASP A 266 0.69 25.16 8.71
C ASP A 266 2.12 24.64 8.81
N TYR A 267 3.07 25.48 8.40
CA TYR A 267 4.47 25.10 8.40
C TYR A 267 5.40 26.23 8.83
N ASN A 268 6.54 25.83 9.39
CA ASN A 268 7.68 26.69 9.62
C ASN A 268 8.92 26.02 9.02
N LEU A 269 9.72 26.77 8.26
CA LEU A 269 10.96 26.29 7.66
C LEU A 269 12.12 27.11 8.21
N GLU A 270 13.02 26.42 8.92
CA GLU A 270 14.25 27.00 9.46
C GLU A 270 15.44 26.14 9.02
N ASP A 271 16.32 26.72 8.21
CA ASP A 271 17.43 26.03 7.54
C ASP A 271 16.95 24.78 6.77
N GLU A 272 17.42 23.60 7.16
CA GLU A 272 17.02 22.31 6.59
C GLU A 272 15.81 21.68 7.30
N ASN A 273 15.23 22.32 8.32
CA ASN A 273 14.17 21.73 9.15
C ASN A 273 12.82 22.33 8.79
N LEU A 274 11.94 21.49 8.23
CA LEU A 274 10.54 21.83 7.98
C LEU A 274 9.68 21.23 9.09
N VAL A 275 9.05 22.10 9.87
CA VAL A 275 8.05 21.72 10.88
C VAL A 275 6.67 21.90 10.25
N ILE A 276 5.86 20.84 10.24
CA ILE A 276 4.47 20.87 9.77
C ILE A 276 3.56 20.58 10.95
N ASN A 277 2.60 21.45 11.18
CA ASN A 277 1.53 21.24 12.14
C ASN A 277 0.25 20.90 11.36
N ALA A 278 -0.44 19.85 11.79
CA ALA A 278 -1.77 19.51 11.32
C ALA A 278 -2.77 19.80 12.44
N LYS A 279 -3.83 20.54 12.12
CA LYS A 279 -4.90 20.89 13.05
C LYS A 279 -6.24 20.34 12.55
N LEU A 280 -6.90 19.54 13.38
CA LEU A 280 -8.21 18.97 13.08
C LEU A 280 -9.27 20.08 12.93
N THR A 281 -10.00 20.07 11.81
CA THR A 281 -11.07 21.02 11.50
C THR A 281 -12.45 20.34 11.52
N GLU A 282 -12.53 19.07 11.13
CA GLU A 282 -13.74 18.26 11.15
C GLU A 282 -13.52 16.91 11.86
N GLN A 283 -14.53 16.42 12.58
CA GLN A 283 -14.45 15.14 13.31
C GLN A 283 -14.97 13.95 12.48
N SER A 284 -14.86 14.05 11.15
CA SER A 284 -15.20 12.97 10.24
C SER A 284 -14.21 11.82 10.45
N LEU A 285 -14.66 10.72 11.05
CA LEU A 285 -13.81 9.56 11.35
C LEU A 285 -13.38 8.87 10.06
N GLY A 286 -12.11 8.46 9.99
CA GLY A 286 -11.56 7.76 8.83
C GLY A 286 -10.11 8.11 8.53
N GLU A 287 -9.64 7.67 7.37
CA GLU A 287 -8.33 8.01 6.82
C GLU A 287 -8.52 8.89 5.57
N PHE A 288 -7.76 9.97 5.48
CA PHE A 288 -7.88 10.98 4.43
C PHE A 288 -6.50 11.28 3.84
N GLU A 289 -6.37 11.17 2.52
CA GLU A 289 -5.14 11.51 1.80
C GLU A 289 -5.13 13.00 1.41
N SER A 290 -4.00 13.66 1.65
CA SER A 290 -3.63 14.98 1.12
C SER A 290 -2.15 14.92 0.69
N ARG A 291 -1.60 16.03 0.19
CA ARG A 291 -0.18 16.13 -0.16
C ARG A 291 0.38 17.48 0.21
N VAL A 292 1.67 17.48 0.52
CA VAL A 292 2.50 18.68 0.44
C VAL A 292 3.34 18.63 -0.82
N VAL A 293 3.38 19.74 -1.53
CA VAL A 293 4.18 19.95 -2.73
C VAL A 293 5.22 21.01 -2.43
N ILE A 294 6.48 20.61 -2.51
CA ILE A 294 7.63 21.50 -2.37
C ILE A 294 8.20 21.71 -3.78
N ASN A 295 8.20 22.95 -4.27
CA ASN A 295 8.75 23.29 -5.57
C ASN A 295 10.16 23.85 -5.43
N HIS A 296 11.08 23.33 -6.23
CA HIS A 296 12.46 23.79 -6.33
C HIS A 296 13.00 23.54 -7.74
N ASN A 297 13.55 24.58 -8.39
CA ASN A 297 14.15 24.50 -9.73
C ASN A 297 13.30 23.73 -10.77
N GLU A 298 12.02 24.10 -10.87
CA GLU A 298 11.02 23.50 -11.79
C GLU A 298 10.63 22.04 -11.47
N ILE A 299 11.15 21.47 -10.38
CA ILE A 299 10.77 20.15 -9.89
C ILE A 299 9.78 20.32 -8.74
N ASP A 300 8.59 19.76 -8.93
CA ASP A 300 7.63 19.54 -7.85
C ASP A 300 7.96 18.22 -7.13
N TYR A 301 8.26 18.34 -5.84
CA TYR A 301 8.44 17.23 -4.93
C TYR A 301 7.12 16.95 -4.20
N HIS A 302 6.49 15.82 -4.51
CA HIS A 302 5.21 15.43 -3.95
C HIS A 302 5.40 14.48 -2.76
N MET A 303 4.85 14.84 -1.60
CA MET A 303 4.81 13.99 -0.43
C MET A 303 3.38 13.74 0.02
N PRO A 304 2.94 12.48 0.05
CA PRO A 304 1.66 12.12 0.64
C PRO A 304 1.61 12.44 2.13
N ILE A 305 0.45 12.94 2.54
CA ILE A 305 0.05 13.14 3.92
C ILE A 305 -1.21 12.30 4.15
N ILE A 306 -1.15 11.36 5.08
CA ILE A 306 -2.32 10.63 5.56
C ILE A 306 -2.77 11.27 6.86
N VAL A 307 -4.01 11.74 6.92
CA VAL A 307 -4.63 12.20 8.15
C VAL A 307 -5.61 11.13 8.61
N ARG A 308 -5.36 10.56 9.78
CA ARG A 308 -6.26 9.61 10.43
C ARG A 308 -6.98 10.33 11.54
N VAL A 309 -8.31 10.31 11.47
CA VAL A 309 -9.19 10.88 12.48
C VAL A 309 -9.87 9.72 13.20
N SER A 310 -9.49 9.51 14.46
CA SER A 310 -10.02 8.42 15.29
C SER A 310 -10.75 8.94 16.52
N GLU A 311 -11.71 8.15 17.01
CA GLU A 311 -12.32 8.37 18.31
C GLU A 311 -11.36 7.99 19.45
N GLY A 312 -10.60 6.91 19.25
CA GLY A 312 -9.56 6.48 20.18
C GLY A 312 -8.35 7.41 20.14
N ALA A 313 -7.79 7.72 21.31
CA ALA A 313 -6.57 8.49 21.44
C ALA A 313 -5.72 7.98 22.61
N ILE A 314 -4.40 8.08 22.47
CA ILE A 314 -3.44 7.73 23.52
C ILE A 314 -2.48 8.89 23.77
N THR A 315 -1.96 8.94 25.00
CA THR A 315 -0.85 9.80 25.38
C THR A 315 0.36 8.95 25.69
N ILE A 316 1.53 9.42 25.26
CA ILE A 316 2.81 8.75 25.48
C ILE A 316 3.74 9.73 26.20
N ASN A 317 4.30 9.29 27.31
CA ASN A 317 5.40 9.97 27.98
C ASN A 317 6.66 9.10 27.88
N GLU A 318 7.77 9.70 27.47
CA GLU A 318 9.07 9.02 27.35
C GLU A 318 10.06 9.68 28.29
N ASP A 319 10.73 8.85 29.09
CA ASP A 319 11.76 9.28 30.03
C ASP A 319 12.90 8.25 30.07
N GLY A 320 14.02 8.56 29.41
CA GLY A 320 15.25 7.76 29.45
C GLY A 320 15.09 6.33 28.91
N GLY A 321 14.16 6.10 27.98
CA GLY A 321 13.77 4.81 27.44
C GLY A 321 12.59 4.14 28.18
N LYS A 322 11.99 4.78 29.19
CA LYS A 322 10.75 4.32 29.81
C LYS A 322 9.55 4.98 29.13
N LEU A 323 8.73 4.17 28.48
CA LEU A 323 7.49 4.58 27.83
C LEU A 323 6.32 4.38 28.79
N SER A 324 5.61 5.46 29.12
CA SER A 324 4.33 5.43 29.84
C SER A 324 3.20 5.77 28.89
N ILE A 325 2.25 4.84 28.72
CA ILE A 325 1.15 4.96 27.77
C ILE A 325 -0.18 4.90 28.51
N ASP A 326 -1.08 5.81 28.17
CA ASP A 326 -2.45 5.86 28.69
C ASP A 326 -3.44 6.22 27.57
N VAL A 327 -4.72 5.88 27.78
CA VAL A 327 -5.82 6.18 26.86
C VAL A 327 -6.42 7.54 27.23
N SER A 328 -6.31 8.50 26.32
CA SER A 328 -6.85 9.85 26.49
C SER A 328 -8.25 10.04 25.90
N SER A 329 -8.67 9.15 24.99
CA SER A 329 -10.04 9.10 24.46
C SER A 329 -10.41 7.66 24.09
N PRO A 330 -11.66 7.21 24.34
CA PRO A 330 -12.75 7.94 24.98
C PRO A 330 -12.54 8.15 26.48
N SER A 331 -13.30 9.08 27.08
CA SER A 331 -13.23 9.35 28.53
C SER A 331 -13.69 8.17 29.40
N SER A 332 -14.51 7.28 28.83
CA SER A 332 -14.96 6.04 29.46
C SER A 332 -14.52 4.86 28.60
N TRP A 333 -13.63 4.06 29.16
CA TRP A 333 -13.15 2.80 28.57
C TRP A 333 -12.98 1.77 29.70
N SER A 334 -12.94 0.49 29.36
CA SER A 334 -12.80 -0.60 30.36
C SER A 334 -11.47 -1.32 30.26
N TYR A 335 -10.95 -1.45 29.05
CA TYR A 335 -9.77 -2.24 28.75
C TYR A 335 -9.06 -1.68 27.52
N ALA A 336 -7.73 -1.66 27.53
CA ALA A 336 -6.96 -1.45 26.31
C ALA A 336 -5.76 -2.41 26.25
N LYS A 337 -5.53 -2.95 25.05
CA LYS A 337 -4.33 -3.71 24.73
C LYS A 337 -3.37 -2.79 24.00
N ILE A 338 -2.19 -2.59 24.58
CA ILE A 338 -1.15 -1.72 24.04
C ILE A 338 -0.06 -2.59 23.41
N SER A 339 0.22 -2.38 22.13
CA SER A 339 1.29 -3.04 21.38
C SER A 339 2.35 -2.01 21.00
N ILE A 340 3.59 -2.26 21.42
CA ILE A 340 4.76 -1.42 21.15
C ILE A 340 5.70 -2.21 20.25
N ILE A 341 5.94 -1.72 19.05
CA ILE A 341 6.66 -2.41 17.98
C ILE A 341 7.90 -1.60 17.65
N ASN A 342 9.08 -2.20 17.79
CA ASN A 342 10.31 -1.57 17.30
C ASN A 342 10.32 -1.62 15.77
N LYS A 343 10.40 -0.45 15.11
CA LYS A 343 10.29 -0.33 13.65
C LYS A 343 11.33 -1.15 12.89
N GLU A 344 12.58 -1.14 13.37
CA GLU A 344 13.70 -1.76 12.65
C GLU A 344 13.73 -3.29 12.82
N THR A 345 13.41 -3.78 14.02
CA THR A 345 13.50 -5.21 14.35
C THR A 345 12.17 -5.96 14.23
N GLY A 346 11.05 -5.24 14.18
CA GLY A 346 9.69 -5.80 14.25
C GLY A 346 9.34 -6.41 15.61
N LYS A 347 10.23 -6.32 16.61
CA LYS A 347 9.99 -6.89 17.93
C LYS A 347 8.82 -6.18 18.59
N THR A 348 7.81 -6.97 18.95
CA THR A 348 6.58 -6.47 19.54
C THR A 348 6.52 -6.82 21.02
N PHE A 349 6.12 -5.84 21.83
CA PHE A 349 5.79 -5.98 23.24
C PHE A 349 4.34 -5.61 23.44
N THR A 350 3.62 -6.41 24.21
CA THR A 350 2.21 -6.14 24.49
C THR A 350 1.95 -6.07 25.97
N ASP A 351 1.14 -5.10 26.37
CA ASP A 351 0.63 -4.96 27.73
C ASP A 351 -0.89 -4.72 27.70
N SER A 352 -1.52 -4.89 28.85
CA SER A 352 -2.95 -4.64 29.01
C SER A 352 -3.18 -3.68 30.17
N ILE A 353 -3.93 -2.62 29.89
CA ILE A 353 -4.23 -1.55 30.82
C ILE A 353 -5.73 -1.46 31.07
N VAL A 354 -6.06 -0.83 32.20
CA VAL A 354 -7.41 -0.50 32.68
C VAL A 354 -7.38 0.94 33.17
N PRO A 355 -8.51 1.65 33.28
CA PRO A 355 -8.53 3.04 33.70
C PRO A 355 -7.73 3.30 34.99
N GLY A 356 -6.84 4.30 34.95
CA GLY A 356 -5.99 4.68 36.08
C GLY A 356 -4.72 3.83 36.27
N LYS A 357 -4.44 2.89 35.35
CA LYS A 357 -3.19 2.12 35.35
C LYS A 357 -2.49 2.23 34.00
N ASN A 358 -1.43 3.03 33.96
CA ASN A 358 -0.63 3.21 32.75
C ASN A 358 0.16 1.94 32.40
N SER A 359 0.44 1.75 31.11
CA SER A 359 1.46 0.79 30.69
C SER A 359 2.82 1.43 30.91
N GLU A 360 3.73 0.72 31.56
CA GLU A 360 5.11 1.15 31.73
C GLU A 360 6.02 0.11 31.07
N LEU A 361 6.60 0.46 29.93
CA LEU A 361 7.56 -0.38 29.22
C LEU A 361 8.93 0.30 29.18
N THR A 362 9.97 -0.43 29.56
CA THR A 362 11.35 0.00 29.30
C THR A 362 11.81 -0.55 27.95
N VAL A 363 12.19 0.34 27.03
CA VAL A 363 12.88 -0.03 25.80
C VAL A 363 14.40 0.01 26.00
N TYR A 364 15.10 -0.90 25.33
CA TYR A 364 16.55 -1.09 25.51
C TYR A 364 17.37 -0.80 24.25
N GLN A 365 16.73 -0.31 23.18
CA GLN A 365 17.42 0.12 21.97
C GLN A 365 16.89 1.49 21.52
N PRO A 366 17.76 2.46 21.19
CA PRO A 366 17.31 3.70 20.57
C PRO A 366 16.67 3.39 19.21
N GLY A 367 15.69 4.19 18.82
CA GLY A 367 15.01 4.02 17.54
C GLY A 367 13.55 4.48 17.57
N GLU A 368 12.89 4.28 16.44
CA GLU A 368 11.46 4.56 16.29
C GLU A 368 10.63 3.38 16.75
N TYR A 369 9.59 3.66 17.52
CA TYR A 369 8.63 2.70 18.01
C TYR A 369 7.23 3.06 17.53
N TRP A 370 6.52 2.07 17.02
CA TRP A 370 5.11 2.16 16.65
C TRP A 370 4.27 1.66 17.81
N ILE A 371 3.22 2.42 18.15
CA ILE A 371 2.36 2.14 19.29
C ILE A 371 0.94 2.04 18.79
N GLU A 372 0.35 0.86 18.96
CA GLU A 372 -1.05 0.58 18.67
C GLU A 372 -1.79 0.30 19.98
N ALA A 373 -2.96 0.91 20.14
CA ALA A 373 -3.85 0.66 21.25
C ALA A 373 -5.20 0.18 20.73
N GLU A 374 -5.58 -1.05 21.08
CA GLU A 374 -6.93 -1.58 20.86
C GLU A 374 -7.75 -1.32 22.13
N ILE A 375 -8.68 -0.37 22.08
CA ILE A 375 -9.49 0.10 23.23
C ILE A 375 -10.88 -0.53 23.14
N ASP A 376 -11.29 -1.22 24.21
CA ASP A 376 -12.56 -1.96 24.33
C ASP A 376 -12.89 -2.89 23.14
N ARG A 377 -11.86 -3.27 22.36
CA ARG A 377 -11.93 -4.09 21.13
C ARG A 377 -12.72 -3.45 19.99
N THR A 378 -13.11 -2.20 20.11
CA THR A 378 -13.93 -1.48 19.10
C THR A 378 -13.22 -0.28 18.53
N LEU A 379 -12.28 0.31 19.28
CA LEU A 379 -11.55 1.50 18.87
C LEU A 379 -10.06 1.19 18.76
N SER A 380 -9.41 1.87 17.83
CA SER A 380 -7.96 1.83 17.66
C SER A 380 -7.40 3.24 17.81
N ALA A 381 -6.22 3.33 18.41
CA ALA A 381 -5.40 4.54 18.43
C ALA A 381 -3.97 4.18 18.06
N TYR A 382 -3.32 5.08 17.34
CA TYR A 382 -1.99 4.87 16.79
C TYR A 382 -1.08 6.04 17.13
N ALA A 383 0.20 5.75 17.34
CA ALA A 383 1.21 6.77 17.51
C ALA A 383 2.61 6.23 17.16
N THR A 384 3.53 7.16 16.89
CA THR A 384 4.95 6.87 16.65
C THR A 384 5.78 7.69 17.64
N ILE A 385 6.79 7.09 18.24
CA ILE A 385 7.73 7.80 19.11
C ILE A 385 9.18 7.47 18.77
N GLN A 386 10.03 8.50 18.74
CA GLN A 386 11.47 8.35 18.56
C GLN A 386 12.14 8.36 19.94
N VAL A 387 12.88 7.29 20.27
CA VAL A 387 13.67 7.19 21.51
C VAL A 387 15.14 7.42 21.18
N GLU A 388 15.71 8.54 21.65
CA GLU A 388 17.09 8.93 21.30
C GLU A 388 18.16 8.36 22.24
N LYS A 389 17.87 8.28 23.54
CA LYS A 389 18.83 7.89 24.58
C LYS A 389 18.19 6.94 25.57
N ILE A 390 19.01 6.04 26.10
CA ILE A 390 18.60 5.08 27.13
C ILE A 390 19.52 5.26 28.32
N GLU A 391 18.92 5.57 29.47
CA GLU A 391 19.67 5.89 30.69
C GLU A 391 19.91 4.66 31.58
N HIS A 392 19.40 3.49 31.19
CA HIS A 392 19.52 2.25 31.94
C HIS A 392 20.54 1.27 31.30
N SER A 393 21.53 0.82 32.08
CA SER A 393 22.61 -0.04 31.58
C SER A 393 22.15 -1.48 31.28
N GLU A 394 22.63 -2.07 30.18
CA GLU A 394 22.27 -3.41 29.65
C GLU A 394 22.52 -4.63 30.57
N LYS A 395 23.03 -4.48 31.80
CA LYS A 395 23.53 -5.61 32.60
C LYS A 395 22.47 -6.32 33.46
N ASN A 396 21.36 -6.77 32.88
CA ASN A 396 20.46 -7.70 33.58
C ASN A 396 20.33 -9.03 32.82
N LEU A 397 20.63 -10.14 33.52
CA LEU A 397 20.59 -11.52 33.00
C LEU A 397 19.21 -11.90 32.42
N ALA A 398 18.15 -11.25 32.92
CA ALA A 398 16.79 -11.35 32.41
C ALA A 398 16.66 -10.90 30.94
N ASN A 399 17.45 -9.88 30.54
CA ASN A 399 17.41 -9.30 29.20
C ASN A 399 18.09 -10.19 28.15
N MET A 400 19.12 -10.96 28.54
CA MET A 400 19.73 -11.97 27.66
C MET A 400 18.77 -13.13 27.34
N LEU A 401 17.83 -13.41 28.24
CA LEU A 401 16.87 -14.51 28.12
C LEU A 401 15.51 -14.08 27.59
N ASN A 402 15.29 -12.77 27.35
CA ASN A 402 14.04 -12.23 26.82
C ASN A 402 12.81 -12.59 27.68
N LEU A 403 13.00 -12.72 28.99
CA LEU A 403 11.95 -13.12 29.93
C LEU A 403 11.39 -11.91 30.68
N PRO A 404 10.07 -11.83 30.94
CA PRO A 404 9.49 -10.71 31.68
C PRO A 404 9.94 -10.75 33.15
N GLU A 405 10.32 -9.61 33.72
CA GLU A 405 10.93 -9.53 35.07
C GLU A 405 10.03 -10.08 36.19
N LYS A 406 8.71 -9.84 36.10
CA LYS A 406 7.73 -10.30 37.10
C LYS A 406 7.66 -11.83 37.21
N PRO A 407 7.47 -12.60 36.12
CA PRO A 407 7.60 -14.06 36.12
C PRO A 407 8.93 -14.59 36.66
N ILE A 408 10.05 -13.95 36.33
CA ILE A 408 11.38 -14.39 36.82
C ILE A 408 11.45 -14.24 38.34
N LEU A 409 11.04 -13.09 38.89
CA LEU A 409 11.02 -12.88 40.33
C LEU A 409 10.12 -13.90 41.05
N ILE A 410 8.97 -14.23 40.47
CA ILE A 410 8.06 -15.25 40.99
C ILE A 410 8.73 -16.64 40.95
N ILE A 411 9.32 -17.03 39.83
CA ILE A 411 10.00 -18.33 39.67
C ILE A 411 11.20 -18.43 40.61
N SER A 412 12.02 -17.38 40.72
CA SER A 412 13.15 -17.32 41.65
C SER A 412 12.70 -17.41 43.11
N ALA A 413 11.63 -16.72 43.48
CA ALA A 413 11.05 -16.82 44.82
C ALA A 413 10.56 -18.25 45.11
N ILE A 414 9.85 -18.88 44.16
CA ILE A 414 9.40 -20.26 44.28
C ILE A 414 10.59 -21.21 44.44
N MET A 415 11.63 -21.09 43.60
CA MET A 415 12.86 -21.89 43.64
C MET A 415 13.60 -21.78 44.98
N ILE A 416 13.69 -20.56 45.53
CA ILE A 416 14.30 -20.34 46.85
C ILE A 416 13.48 -21.02 47.95
N VAL A 417 12.15 -20.89 47.91
CA VAL A 417 11.25 -21.54 48.87
C VAL A 417 11.36 -23.06 48.79
N THR A 418 11.34 -23.66 47.59
CA THR A 418 11.50 -25.11 47.42
C THR A 418 12.87 -25.60 47.88
N ALA A 419 13.95 -24.85 47.62
CA ALA A 419 15.28 -25.21 48.09
C ALA A 419 15.38 -25.18 49.62
N ILE A 420 14.83 -24.14 50.27
CA ILE A 420 14.79 -24.01 51.74
C ILE A 420 13.96 -25.15 52.36
N VAL A 421 12.77 -25.42 51.83
CA VAL A 421 11.90 -26.50 52.30
C VAL A 421 12.57 -27.86 52.10
N GLY A 422 13.19 -28.10 50.93
CA GLY A 422 13.93 -29.33 50.65
C GLY A 422 15.12 -29.56 51.60
N LEU A 423 15.87 -28.51 51.93
CA LEU A 423 16.96 -28.57 52.91
C LEU A 423 16.46 -28.82 54.33
N LEU A 424 15.31 -28.25 54.72
CA LEU A 424 14.69 -28.49 56.03
C LEU A 424 14.13 -29.91 56.17
N VAL A 425 13.53 -30.46 55.10
CA VAL A 425 13.04 -31.85 55.08
C VAL A 425 14.21 -32.84 55.10
N ARG A 426 15.30 -32.55 54.37
CA ARG A 426 16.53 -33.38 54.38
C ARG A 426 17.27 -33.36 55.73
N ARG A 427 17.02 -32.40 56.62
CA ARG A 427 17.56 -32.39 57.99
C ARG A 427 16.71 -33.19 58.99
N ARG A 428 15.50 -33.62 58.61
CA ARG A 428 14.58 -34.40 59.46
C ARG A 428 14.57 -35.90 59.16
N TYR A 429 15.27 -36.33 58.11
CA TYR A 429 15.62 -37.72 57.79
C TYR A 429 17.13 -37.86 57.81
#